data_AF-A0A928VLR6-F1
#
_entry.id   AF-A0A928VLR6-F1
#
_cell.length_a   1.000
_cell.length_b   1.000
_cell.length_c   1.000
_cell.angle_alpha   90.00
_cell.angle_beta   90.00
_cell.angle_gamma   90.00
#
_symmetry.space_group_name_H-M   'P 1'
#
loop_
_entity.id
_entity.type
_entity.pdbx_description
1 polymer ?
#
loop_
_entity_poly.entity_id
_entity_poly.type
_entity_poly.pdbx_seq_one_letter_code
_entity_poly.pdbx_strand_id
1 'polypeptide(L)'
;SRIFDQPLAILSTSSYRGESHERSTLVFADDLTKTTQHLGSHILLVDDLVDSGITLQKTLPWLNHKYGFYVEEVRTAVLWYKDCACIKPDYYVKHLPNNPWIHQPFERYEQMQPQALVKLD
;
A
#
# COMPACT_ATOMS: atom_id res chain seq x y z
N SER A 1 -15.34 -1.48 -3.05
CA SER A 1 -15.23 -0.14 -3.71
C SER A 1 -16.62 0.42 -3.93
N ARG A 2 -16.91 1.69 -3.57
CA ARG A 2 -18.25 2.28 -3.75
C ARG A 2 -18.71 2.36 -5.22
N ILE A 3 -17.77 2.42 -6.16
CA ILE A 3 -18.07 2.47 -7.59
C ILE A 3 -18.39 1.07 -8.14
N PHE A 4 -17.67 0.05 -7.68
CA PHE A 4 -17.75 -1.32 -8.23
C PHE A 4 -18.57 -2.30 -7.38
N ASP A 5 -19.11 -1.82 -6.25
CA ASP A 5 -19.87 -2.61 -5.28
C ASP A 5 -19.17 -3.93 -4.86
N GLN A 6 -17.84 -3.90 -4.79
CA GLN A 6 -17.03 -5.05 -4.40
C GLN A 6 -16.70 -5.04 -2.90
N PRO A 7 -16.58 -6.23 -2.25
CA PRO A 7 -16.06 -6.36 -0.90
C PRO A 7 -14.70 -5.66 -0.71
N LEU A 8 -14.43 -5.23 0.51
CA LEU A 8 -13.18 -4.57 0.88
C LEU A 8 -12.49 -5.33 2.02
N ALA A 9 -11.20 -5.54 1.87
CA ALA A 9 -10.29 -5.96 2.92
C ALA A 9 -9.18 -4.94 3.07
N ILE A 10 -8.74 -4.68 4.31
CA ILE A 10 -7.66 -3.72 4.61
C ILE A 10 -6.48 -4.48 5.22
N LEU A 11 -5.30 -4.26 4.65
CA LEU A 11 -4.01 -4.72 5.18
C LEU A 11 -3.28 -3.52 5.77
N SER A 12 -2.91 -3.59 7.04
CA SER A 12 -2.02 -2.60 7.64
C SER A 12 -0.57 -3.10 7.56
N THR A 13 0.33 -2.21 7.14
CA THR A 13 1.78 -2.47 7.14
C THR A 13 2.53 -1.32 7.76
N SER A 14 3.65 -1.59 8.42
CA SER A 14 4.57 -0.55 8.88
C SER A 14 5.99 -0.85 8.42
N SER A 15 6.75 0.21 8.13
CA SER A 15 8.18 0.10 7.85
C SER A 15 8.98 0.59 9.05
N TYR A 16 9.79 -0.28 9.64
CA TYR A 16 10.77 0.14 10.64
C TYR A 16 12.10 0.47 9.94
N ARG A 17 12.62 1.67 10.19
CA ARG A 17 14.01 2.04 9.89
C ARG A 17 14.79 1.94 11.20
N GLY A 18 15.74 1.01 11.28
CA GLY A 18 16.70 0.98 12.39
C GLY A 18 17.65 2.18 12.32
N GLU A 19 18.32 2.50 13.43
CA GLU A 19 19.27 3.63 13.52
C GLU A 19 20.56 3.41 12.71
N SER A 20 20.89 2.17 12.39
CA SER A 20 21.98 1.78 11.47
C SER A 20 21.43 1.58 10.05
N HIS A 21 22.29 1.63 9.04
CA HIS A 21 22.00 1.47 7.59
C HIS A 21 21.36 0.11 7.18
N GLU A 22 20.63 -0.56 8.06
CA GLU A 22 19.94 -1.80 7.83
C GLU A 22 18.68 -1.61 6.98
N ARG A 23 18.44 -2.58 6.10
CA ARG A 23 17.25 -2.66 5.23
C ARG A 23 15.99 -2.46 6.07
N SER A 24 15.11 -1.57 5.64
CA SER A 24 13.80 -1.37 6.28
C SER A 24 13.03 -2.69 6.32
N THR A 25 12.73 -3.17 7.53
CA THR A 25 11.88 -4.36 7.73
C THR A 25 10.43 -3.93 7.65
N LEU A 26 9.68 -4.59 6.75
CA LEU A 26 8.25 -4.35 6.61
C LEU A 26 7.54 -5.32 7.55
N VAL A 27 6.72 -4.79 8.45
CA VAL A 27 5.88 -5.56 9.36
C VAL A 27 4.46 -5.54 8.81
N PHE A 28 3.84 -6.71 8.72
CA PHE A 28 2.47 -6.89 8.28
C PHE A 28 1.57 -7.10 9.50
N ALA A 29 0.33 -6.62 9.42
CA ALA A 29 -0.68 -7.01 10.40
C ALA A 29 -0.91 -8.52 10.42
N ASP A 30 -1.30 -9.04 11.58
CA ASP A 30 -1.58 -10.46 11.78
C ASP A 30 -2.81 -10.96 11.05
N ASP A 31 -3.67 -10.11 10.48
CA ASP A 31 -4.82 -10.46 9.64
C ASP A 31 -5.33 -9.27 8.82
N LEU A 32 -6.05 -9.59 7.74
CA LEU A 32 -6.82 -8.62 6.98
C LEU A 32 -8.09 -8.24 7.75
N THR A 33 -8.37 -6.94 7.83
CA THR A 33 -9.66 -6.46 8.32
C THR A 33 -10.68 -6.56 7.19
N LYS A 34 -11.69 -7.42 7.33
CA LYS A 34 -12.73 -7.66 6.32
C LYS A 34 -14.03 -8.14 6.96
N THR A 35 -15.15 -7.91 6.29
CA THR A 35 -16.49 -8.38 6.73
C THR A 35 -16.94 -9.66 6.02
N THR A 36 -16.16 -10.15 5.04
CA THR A 36 -16.44 -11.39 4.30
C THR A 36 -15.67 -12.57 4.88
N GLN A 37 -16.19 -13.78 4.67
CA GLN A 37 -15.49 -15.02 5.05
C GLN A 37 -14.25 -15.27 4.17
N HIS A 38 -14.34 -14.98 2.86
CA HIS A 38 -13.27 -15.17 1.88
C HIS A 38 -12.97 -13.88 1.10
N LEU A 39 -11.78 -13.78 0.51
CA LEU A 39 -11.39 -12.65 -0.35
C LEU A 39 -11.96 -12.75 -1.78
N GLY A 40 -12.50 -13.92 -2.15
CA GLY A 40 -12.81 -14.27 -3.53
C GLY A 40 -11.59 -14.85 -4.25
N SER A 41 -11.78 -15.27 -5.50
CA SER A 41 -10.70 -15.85 -6.31
C SER A 41 -9.88 -14.81 -7.09
N HIS A 42 -10.43 -13.62 -7.30
CA HIS A 42 -9.77 -12.54 -8.02
C HIS A 42 -9.63 -11.34 -7.10
N ILE A 43 -8.38 -10.95 -6.83
CA ILE A 43 -8.07 -9.87 -5.90
C ILE A 43 -7.45 -8.70 -6.65
N LEU A 44 -7.95 -7.49 -6.39
CA LEU A 44 -7.28 -6.25 -6.75
C LEU A 44 -6.62 -5.66 -5.49
N LEU A 45 -5.29 -5.76 -5.41
CA LEU A 45 -4.50 -5.12 -4.37
C LEU A 45 -4.26 -3.67 -4.75
N VAL A 46 -4.67 -2.74 -3.89
CA VAL A 46 -4.65 -1.30 -4.17
C VAL A 46 -3.79 -0.56 -3.14
N ASP A 47 -2.95 0.36 -3.62
CA ASP A 47 -2.20 1.32 -2.82
C ASP A 47 -2.26 2.72 -3.47
N ASP A 48 -1.77 3.77 -2.82
CA ASP A 48 -1.73 5.11 -3.40
C ASP A 48 -0.54 5.30 -4.36
N LEU A 49 0.65 4.88 -3.96
CA LEU A 49 1.93 5.14 -4.60
C LEU A 49 2.86 3.92 -4.54
N VAL A 50 3.41 3.54 -5.69
CA VAL A 50 4.63 2.72 -5.76
C VAL A 50 5.85 3.65 -5.87
N ASP A 51 6.55 3.85 -4.75
CA ASP A 51 7.82 4.61 -4.69
C ASP A 51 9.02 3.69 -4.95
N SER A 52 9.55 3.01 -3.91
CA SER A 52 10.56 1.96 -4.09
C SER A 52 9.98 0.62 -4.57
N GLY A 53 8.68 0.40 -4.36
CA GLY A 53 7.99 -0.85 -4.68
C GLY A 53 8.16 -2.00 -3.68
N ILE A 54 8.93 -1.80 -2.59
CA ILE A 54 9.19 -2.85 -1.60
C ILE A 54 7.92 -3.32 -0.88
N THR A 55 7.01 -2.42 -0.51
CA THR A 55 5.74 -2.78 0.14
C THR A 55 4.93 -3.71 -0.76
N LEU A 56 4.74 -3.32 -2.02
CA LEU A 56 3.98 -4.12 -2.99
C LEU A 56 4.65 -5.48 -3.26
N GLN A 57 5.97 -5.48 -3.50
CA GLN A 57 6.76 -6.69 -3.72
C GLN A 57 6.65 -7.70 -2.56
N LYS A 58 6.64 -7.22 -1.30
CA LYS A 58 6.52 -8.08 -0.12
C LYS A 58 5.08 -8.48 0.19
N THR A 59 4.10 -7.66 -0.18
CA THR A 59 2.68 -7.92 0.10
C THR A 59 2.15 -9.10 -0.70
N LEU A 60 2.53 -9.21 -1.98
CA LEU A 60 2.10 -10.30 -2.85
C LEU A 60 2.41 -11.72 -2.27
N PRO A 61 3.66 -12.04 -1.87
CA PRO A 61 3.95 -13.34 -1.27
C PRO A 61 3.30 -13.52 0.09
N TRP A 62 3.19 -12.46 0.91
CA TRP A 62 2.46 -12.53 2.19
C TRP A 62 0.98 -12.89 1.99
N LEU A 63 0.32 -12.24 1.02
CA LEU A 63 -1.07 -12.48 0.66
C LEU A 63 -1.27 -13.91 0.17
N ASN A 64 -0.38 -14.38 -0.73
CA ASN A 64 -0.43 -15.73 -1.26
C ASN A 64 -0.21 -16.79 -0.17
N HIS A 65 0.79 -16.60 0.70
CA HIS A 65 1.06 -17.54 1.79
C HIS A 65 -0.12 -17.69 2.75
N LYS A 66 -0.84 -16.60 3.00
CA LYS A 66 -1.87 -16.57 4.04
C LYS A 66 -3.29 -16.81 3.54
N TYR A 67 -3.59 -16.37 2.32
CA TYR A 67 -4.94 -16.43 1.74
C TYR A 67 -4.98 -17.04 0.34
N GLY A 68 -3.85 -17.49 -0.21
CA GLY A 68 -3.72 -17.91 -1.60
C GLY A 68 -4.45 -19.20 -1.98
N PHE A 69 -4.92 -20.00 -1.01
CA PHE A 69 -5.53 -21.31 -1.29
C PHE A 69 -6.71 -21.26 -2.28
N TYR A 70 -7.50 -20.19 -2.25
CA TYR A 70 -8.65 -19.99 -3.14
C TYR A 70 -8.44 -18.87 -4.17
N VAL A 71 -7.22 -18.35 -4.29
CA VAL A 71 -6.90 -17.19 -5.15
C VAL A 71 -6.36 -17.69 -6.48
N GLU A 72 -7.03 -17.29 -7.55
CA GLU A 72 -6.65 -17.59 -8.93
C GLU A 72 -5.80 -16.48 -9.53
N GLU A 73 -6.15 -15.22 -9.22
CA GLU A 73 -5.45 -14.05 -9.75
C GLU A 73 -5.35 -12.94 -8.71
N VAL A 74 -4.17 -12.31 -8.63
CA VAL A 74 -3.97 -11.05 -7.93
C VAL A 74 -3.44 -10.04 -8.95
N ARG A 75 -4.14 -8.91 -9.10
CA ARG A 75 -3.64 -7.73 -9.82
C ARG A 75 -3.42 -6.59 -8.87
N THR A 76 -2.57 -5.66 -9.27
CA THR A 76 -2.13 -4.51 -8.48
C THR A 76 -2.55 -3.20 -9.13
N ALA A 77 -3.02 -2.23 -8.34
CA ALA A 77 -3.41 -0.93 -8.84
C ALA A 77 -2.93 0.20 -7.92
N VAL A 78 -2.39 1.27 -8.51
CA VAL A 78 -1.98 2.48 -7.78
C VAL A 78 -2.41 3.76 -8.48
N LEU A 79 -2.41 4.88 -7.77
CA LEU A 79 -2.58 6.18 -8.42
C LEU A 79 -1.28 6.59 -9.12
N TRP A 80 -0.15 6.48 -8.41
CA TRP A 80 1.15 6.92 -8.92
C TRP A 80 2.20 5.79 -8.91
N TYR A 81 2.95 5.69 -10.01
CA TYR A 81 4.03 4.72 -10.17
C TYR A 81 5.32 5.46 -10.53
N LYS A 82 6.36 5.33 -9.71
CA LYS A 82 7.68 5.92 -9.97
C LYS A 82 8.60 4.97 -10.73
N ASP A 83 9.49 5.54 -11.53
CA ASP A 83 10.42 4.77 -12.37
C ASP A 83 11.45 3.98 -11.56
N CYS A 84 11.82 4.47 -10.37
CA CYS A 84 12.78 3.80 -9.49
C CYS A 84 12.22 2.53 -8.80
N ALA A 85 10.93 2.24 -8.95
CA ALA A 85 10.29 1.13 -8.27
C ALA A 85 10.80 -0.23 -8.76
N CYS A 86 11.04 -1.15 -7.84
CA CYS A 86 11.50 -2.52 -8.15
C CYS A 86 10.43 -3.43 -8.76
N ILE A 87 9.16 -2.99 -8.76
CA ILE A 87 8.02 -3.72 -9.28
C ILE A 87 7.09 -2.75 -10.01
N LYS A 88 6.63 -3.15 -11.19
CA LYS A 88 5.64 -2.40 -11.97
C LYS A 88 4.23 -2.91 -11.61
N PRO A 89 3.29 -2.03 -11.21
CA PRO A 89 1.92 -2.42 -10.95
C PRO A 89 1.16 -2.71 -12.26
N ASP A 90 0.14 -3.56 -12.21
CA ASP A 90 -0.68 -3.94 -13.38
C ASP A 90 -1.48 -2.74 -13.90
N TYR A 91 -1.99 -1.91 -12.98
CA TYR A 91 -2.71 -0.69 -13.28
C TYR A 91 -2.11 0.50 -12.54
N TYR A 92 -2.02 1.64 -13.23
CA TYR A 92 -1.64 2.91 -12.64
C TYR A 92 -2.32 4.07 -13.36
N VAL A 93 -2.63 5.15 -12.64
CA VAL A 93 -3.19 6.36 -13.27
C VAL A 93 -2.08 7.19 -13.92
N LYS A 94 -0.93 7.34 -13.24
CA LYS A 94 0.20 8.12 -13.76
C LYS A 94 1.55 7.47 -13.46
N HIS A 95 2.33 7.24 -14.50
CA HIS A 95 3.77 6.93 -14.39
C HIS A 95 4.59 8.22 -14.29
N LEU A 96 5.59 8.21 -13.41
CA LEU A 96 6.40 9.35 -13.04
C LEU A 96 7.89 9.06 -13.32
N PRO A 97 8.37 9.33 -14.55
CA PRO A 97 9.70 8.92 -15.01
C PRO A 97 10.85 9.59 -14.22
N ASN A 98 10.61 10.79 -13.68
CA ASN A 98 11.63 11.59 -13.00
C ASN A 98 11.60 11.44 -11.46
N ASN A 99 10.84 10.48 -10.93
CA ASN A 99 10.72 10.22 -9.49
C ASN A 99 10.44 11.48 -8.63
N PRO A 100 9.51 12.37 -9.04
CA PRO A 100 9.25 13.61 -8.30
C PRO A 100 8.71 13.31 -6.91
N TRP A 101 8.86 14.28 -6.00
CA TRP A 101 8.11 14.26 -4.75
C TRP A 101 6.62 14.51 -5.03
N ILE A 102 5.74 13.75 -4.38
CA ILE A 102 4.29 13.92 -4.49
C ILE A 102 3.81 14.51 -3.17
N HIS A 103 3.38 15.76 -3.22
CA HIS A 103 2.79 16.41 -2.05
C HIS A 103 1.40 15.82 -1.79
N GLN A 104 1.31 14.98 -0.76
CA GLN A 104 0.06 14.35 -0.37
C GLN A 104 -0.75 15.32 0.52
N PRO A 105 -2.09 15.36 0.40
CA PRO A 105 -2.91 16.27 1.22
C PRO A 105 -2.72 16.09 2.74
N PHE A 106 -2.31 14.89 3.16
CA PHE A 106 -2.08 14.54 4.56
C PHE A 106 -0.64 14.80 5.04
N GLU A 107 0.33 15.07 4.15
CA GLU A 107 1.77 15.17 4.48
C GLU A 107 2.04 16.21 5.58
N ARG A 108 1.31 17.33 5.57
CA ARG A 108 1.42 18.41 6.57
C ARG A 108 1.13 17.96 8.01
N TYR A 109 0.41 16.85 8.18
CA TYR A 109 0.02 16.34 9.49
C TYR A 109 0.98 15.26 10.03
N GLU A 110 1.83 14.66 9.19
CA GLU A 110 2.66 13.51 9.59
C GLU A 110 3.64 13.83 10.73
N GLN A 111 4.16 15.05 10.76
CA GLN A 111 5.11 15.52 11.79
C GLN A 111 4.44 16.47 12.79
N MET A 112 3.13 16.66 12.66
CA MET A 112 2.40 17.61 13.48
C MET A 112 2.14 17.03 14.86
N GLN A 113 2.51 17.76 15.90
CA GLN A 113 2.10 17.44 17.26
C GLN A 113 0.64 17.90 17.49
N PRO A 114 -0.15 17.19 18.31
CA PRO A 114 -1.54 17.56 18.56
C PRO A 114 -1.77 19.04 18.94
N GLN A 115 -0.83 19.66 19.66
CA GLN A 115 -0.91 21.07 20.08
C GLN A 115 -0.84 22.04 18.89
N ALA A 116 -0.25 21.65 17.76
CA ALA A 116 -0.16 22.48 16.56
C ALA A 116 -1.48 22.51 15.77
N LEU A 117 -2.41 21.57 16.01
CA LEU A 117 -3.73 21.56 15.36
C LEU A 117 -4.55 22.82 15.70
N VAL A 118 -4.37 23.36 16.90
CA VAL A 118 -5.12 24.56 17.35
C VAL A 118 -4.66 25.84 16.63
N LYS A 119 -3.51 25.80 15.95
CA LYS A 119 -2.90 26.95 15.26
C LYS A 119 -3.07 26.90 13.74
N LEU A 120 -3.88 25.96 13.24
CA LEU A 120 -4.08 25.72 11.81
C LEU A 120 -5.21 26.57 11.19
N ASP A 121 -5.85 27.43 12.00
CA ASP A 121 -6.86 28.40 11.58
C ASP A 121 -6.25 29.66 10.95
#